data_AF-A0A496TN35-F1
#
_entry.id   AF-A0A496TN35-F1
#
_cell.length_a   1.000
_cell.length_b   1.000
_cell.length_c   1.000
_cell.angle_alpha   90.00
_cell.angle_beta   90.00
_cell.angle_gamma   90.00
#
_symmetry.space_group_name_H-M   'P 1'
#
loop_
_entity.id
_entity.type
_entity.pdbx_description
1 polymer ?
#
loop_
_entity_poly.entity_id
_entity_poly.type
_entity_poly.pdbx_seq_one_letter_code
_entity_poly.pdbx_strand_id
1 'polypeptide(L)' 'MKPEQLRKMNFATICVHGSGGVDALTGAISVPIYQSSTFAFKNAKQGA' A
#
# COMPACT_ATOMS: atom_id res chain seq x y z
N MET A 1 8.75 2.62 -0.59
CA MET A 1 9.95 3.29 -1.15
C MET A 1 9.68 4.78 -1.23
N LYS A 2 10.70 5.65 -1.08
CA LYS A 2 10.53 7.10 -1.26
C LYS A 2 10.41 7.44 -2.76
N PRO A 3 9.65 8.48 -3.15
CA PRO A 3 9.46 8.87 -4.55
C PRO A 3 10.78 9.12 -5.30
N GLU A 4 11.77 9.70 -4.61
CA GLU A 4 13.09 9.95 -5.18
C GLU A 4 13.86 8.68 -5.54
N GLN A 5 13.61 7.57 -4.83
CA GLN A 5 14.23 6.28 -5.11
C GLN A 5 13.59 5.63 -6.33
N LEU A 6 12.27 5.73 -6.48
CA LEU A 6 11.53 5.18 -7.62
C LEU A 6 11.98 5.82 -8.94
N ARG A 7 12.23 7.13 -8.96
CA ARG A 7 12.71 7.85 -10.17
C ARG A 7 14.07 7.39 -10.67
N LYS A 8 14.88 6.71 -9.84
CA LYS A 8 16.22 6.22 -10.19
C LYS A 8 16.23 4.76 -10.63
N MET A 9 15.10 4.06 -10.55
CA MET A 9 15.01 2.63 -10.86
C MET A 9 14.68 2.37 -12.32
N ASN A 10 15.08 1.20 -12.81
CA ASN A 10 14.69 0.74 -14.13
C ASN A 10 13.18 0.52 -14.21
N PHE A 11 12.59 0.77 -15.38
CA PHE A 11 11.16 0.63 -15.61
C PHE A 11 10.62 -0.76 -15.22
N ALA A 12 11.33 -1.83 -15.61
CA ALA A 12 10.95 -3.19 -15.24
C ALA A 12 10.88 -3.41 -13.72
N THR A 13 11.81 -2.84 -12.96
CA THR A 13 11.78 -2.90 -11.49
C THR A 13 10.58 -2.17 -10.92
N ILE A 14 10.23 -1.01 -11.49
CA ILE A 14 9.06 -0.23 -11.08
C ILE A 14 7.76 -1.00 -11.41
N CYS A 15 7.69 -1.66 -12.56
CA CYS A 15 6.52 -2.48 -12.92
C CYS A 15 6.24 -3.59 -11.91
N VAL A 16 7.28 -4.24 -11.39
CA VAL A 16 7.11 -5.38 -10.47
C VAL A 16 7.00 -4.91 -9.01
N HIS A 17 7.76 -3.90 -8.61
CA HIS A 17 7.95 -3.53 -7.20
C HIS A 17 7.53 -2.10 -6.85
N GLY A 18 6.97 -1.33 -7.79
CA GLY A 18 6.68 0.09 -7.62
C GLY A 18 5.66 0.39 -6.53
N SER A 19 4.70 -0.52 -6.29
CA SER A 19 3.79 -0.47 -5.14
C SER A 19 4.53 -0.68 -3.81
N GLY A 20 5.59 -1.50 -3.85
CA GLY A 20 6.54 -1.73 -2.79
C GLY A 20 6.00 -2.47 -1.57
N GLY A 21 6.92 -3.06 -0.81
CA GLY A 21 6.67 -3.56 0.53
C GLY A 21 5.81 -4.81 0.62
N VAL A 22 5.45 -5.11 1.87
CA VAL A 22 4.50 -6.16 2.24
C VAL A 22 3.35 -5.50 2.99
N ASP A 23 2.20 -6.17 3.06
CA ASP A 23 1.14 -5.77 3.98
C ASP A 23 1.71 -5.64 5.41
N ALA A 24 1.54 -4.48 6.04
CA ALA A 24 2.20 -4.18 7.30
C ALA A 24 1.68 -5.01 8.48
N LEU A 25 0.45 -5.52 8.40
CA LEU A 25 -0.19 -6.28 9.46
C LEU A 25 0.17 -7.77 9.39
N THR A 26 0.22 -8.33 8.18
CA THR A 26 0.31 -9.78 7.96
C THR A 26 1.61 -10.22 7.28
N GLY A 27 2.35 -9.30 6.66
CA GLY A 27 3.52 -9.62 5.84
C GLY A 27 3.20 -10.19 4.46
N ALA A 28 1.93 -10.13 4.02
CA ALA A 28 1.54 -10.60 2.70
C ALA A 28 2.30 -9.86 1.58
N ILE A 29 2.89 -10.62 0.65
CA ILE A 29 3.64 -10.09 -0.50
C ILE A 29 2.67 -9.59 -1.58
N SER A 30 1.60 -10.34 -1.84
CA SER A 30 0.52 -9.91 -2.73
C SER A 30 -0.34 -8.87 -2.02
N VAL A 31 -0.74 -7.84 -2.77
CA VAL A 31 -1.65 -6.79 -2.26
C VAL A 31 -3.00 -7.42 -1.91
N PRO A 32 -3.51 -7.25 -0.67
CA PRO A 32 -4.82 -7.75 -0.31
C PRO A 32 -5.92 -7.11 -1.15
N ILE A 33 -6.97 -7.88 -1.46
CA ILE A 33 -8.17 -7.36 -2.09
C ILE A 33 -9.05 -6.75 -1.00
N TYR A 34 -9.02 -5.42 -0.86
CA TYR A 34 -9.86 -4.67 0.08
C TYR A 34 -11.29 -4.50 -0.45
N GLN A 35 -11.97 -5.61 -0.77
CA GLN A 35 -13.34 -5.63 -1.25
C GLN A 35 -14.34 -5.51 -0.08
N SER A 36 -14.33 -4.34 0.55
CA SER A 36 -15.29 -3.96 1.59
C SER A 36 -16.11 -2.77 1.11
N SER A 37 -17.36 -2.67 1.54
CA SER A 37 -18.23 -1.54 1.20
C SER A 37 -17.94 -0.28 2.02
N THR A 38 -17.27 -0.41 3.16
CA THR A 38 -16.96 0.70 4.07
C THR A 38 -15.73 0.41 4.94
N PHE A 39 -15.26 1.42 5.68
CA PHE A 39 -14.15 1.35 6.64
C PHE A 39 -14.59 1.81 8.01
N ALA A 40 -14.17 1.11 9.06
CA ALA A 40 -14.48 1.48 10.44
C ALA A 40 -13.67 2.71 10.89
N PHE A 41 -14.33 3.62 11.61
CA PHE A 41 -13.66 4.70 12.32
C PHE A 41 -13.11 4.21 13.66
N LYS A 42 -11.96 4.76 14.08
CA LYS A 42 -11.35 4.46 15.40
C LYS A 42 -12.11 5.10 16.55
N ASN A 43 -12.79 6.23 16.31
CA ASN A 43 -13.59 6.95 17.30
C ASN A 43 -14.58 7.90 16.59
N ALA A 44 -15.57 8.42 17.34
CA ALA A 44 -16.60 9.30 16.82
C ALA A 44 -16.06 10.57 16.14
N LYS A 45 -14.96 11.16 16.66
CA LYS A 45 -14.33 12.35 16.07
C LYS A 45 -13.70 12.07 14.70
N GLN A 46 -13.17 10.86 14.47
CA GLN A 46 -12.64 10.48 13.16
C GLN A 46 -13.74 10.27 12.11
N GLY A 47 -14.96 9.95 12.55
CA GLY A 47 -16.11 9.71 11.69
C GLY A 47 -17.07 10.89 11.53
N ALA A 48 -16.77 12.04 12.15
CA ALA A 48 -17.59 13.25 12.13
C ALA A 48 -16.99 14.33 11.21
#